data_AF-A0A7X9QFX3-F1
#
_entry.id   AF-A0A7X9QFX3-F1
#
_cell.length_a   1.000
_cell.length_b   1.000
_cell.length_c   1.000
_cell.angle_alpha   90.00
_cell.angle_beta   90.00
_cell.angle_gamma   90.00
#
_symmetry.space_group_name_H-M   'P 1'
#
loop_
_entity.id
_entity.type
_entity.pdbx_description
1 polymer ?
#
loop_
_entity_poly.entity_id
_entity_poly.type
_entity_poly.pdbx_seq_one_letter_code
_entity_poly.pdbx_strand_id
1 'polypeptide(L)'
;DEVDDDTKATWALPYWDYDRDHTRVLPPAFRSPTLDGVPNPLFDAARDLGINAPVRFRGEPTPRLARLQPAQTTAAGWFFATPYSSRFDPAFGGTETGFNHAGAPNAIPGPLEITPHGSVHVFVGGPTGKMSDFNQAAGDPIFWLHHANLDRLWEVWRTTTGIGLDPTGGNFVDRSFDFLDAAGQRIQPTCGSVLNLANLGYGYADTSIPASAGAGGPMDDPTRGPERPRDRRPPQRVGAADEPVHLTGDSAEVAFPTDAPTTRAAQRFLVSVEHIRADRLPSAEWGVFLQPTSGEPELVGTLPLFGLREANEPDAEHELSYMFDITALVQRLDAEDRWDPERFRATLAPVNPIAEDAPPEPEVVIGTIALLIQ
;
A
#
# COMPACT_ATOMS: atom_id res chain seq x y z
N ASP A 1 -7.41 -7.22 -27.17
CA ASP A 1 -8.86 -7.36 -27.39
C ASP A 1 -9.63 -7.73 -26.12
N GLU A 2 -9.34 -7.09 -24.97
CA GLU A 2 -10.02 -7.38 -23.69
C GLU A 2 -11.24 -6.49 -23.42
N VAL A 3 -11.53 -5.53 -24.32
CA VAL A 3 -12.65 -4.61 -24.19
C VAL A 3 -13.71 -5.01 -25.21
N ASP A 4 -14.94 -5.23 -24.78
CA ASP A 4 -16.07 -5.54 -25.67
C ASP A 4 -16.47 -4.35 -26.53
N ASP A 5 -17.22 -4.60 -27.61
CA ASP A 5 -17.53 -3.58 -28.61
C ASP A 5 -18.51 -2.51 -28.10
N ASP A 6 -19.36 -2.83 -27.11
CA ASP A 6 -20.26 -1.86 -26.49
C ASP A 6 -19.46 -0.90 -25.58
N THR A 7 -18.48 -1.40 -24.83
CA THR A 7 -17.55 -0.58 -24.04
C THR A 7 -16.69 0.30 -24.96
N LYS A 8 -16.25 -0.19 -26.12
CA LYS A 8 -15.54 0.64 -27.13
C LYS A 8 -16.43 1.72 -27.75
N ALA A 9 -17.72 1.45 -27.88
CA ALA A 9 -18.70 2.37 -28.45
C ALA A 9 -19.20 3.42 -27.45
N THR A 10 -18.89 3.25 -26.16
CA THR A 10 -19.19 4.18 -25.06
C THR A 10 -17.90 4.75 -24.48
N TRP A 11 -17.99 5.63 -23.48
CA TRP A 11 -16.80 6.13 -22.78
C TRP A 11 -16.46 5.22 -21.61
N ALA A 12 -15.20 4.77 -21.55
CA ALA A 12 -14.66 4.05 -20.40
C ALA A 12 -13.28 4.63 -20.05
N LEU A 13 -13.03 4.81 -18.75
CA LEU A 13 -11.70 5.06 -18.23
C LEU A 13 -11.06 3.70 -17.89
N PRO A 14 -9.95 3.28 -18.52
CA PRO A 14 -9.26 2.07 -18.13
C PRO A 14 -8.67 2.21 -16.73
N TYR A 15 -8.36 1.08 -16.10
CA TYR A 15 -7.53 1.01 -14.91
C TYR A 15 -6.21 0.31 -15.24
N TRP A 16 -5.14 0.62 -14.50
CA TRP A 16 -3.88 -0.08 -14.64
C TRP A 16 -3.88 -1.33 -13.75
N ASP A 17 -4.25 -2.47 -14.34
CA ASP A 17 -4.23 -3.77 -13.66
C ASP A 17 -2.79 -4.26 -13.48
N TYR A 18 -2.08 -3.86 -12.42
CA TYR A 18 -0.70 -4.32 -12.16
C TYR A 18 -0.62 -5.68 -11.45
N ASP A 19 -1.73 -6.39 -11.27
CA ASP A 19 -1.73 -7.69 -10.58
C ASP A 19 -1.30 -8.82 -11.51
N ARG A 20 -1.64 -8.70 -12.80
CA ARG A 20 -1.23 -9.65 -13.83
C ARG A 20 0.24 -9.45 -14.15
N ASP A 21 0.93 -10.57 -14.39
CA ASP A 21 2.37 -10.54 -14.64
C ASP A 21 2.71 -9.58 -15.81
N HIS A 22 2.06 -9.75 -16.97
CA HIS A 22 2.35 -9.00 -18.19
C HIS A 22 1.98 -7.50 -18.18
N THR A 23 1.34 -7.00 -17.11
CA THR A 23 0.88 -5.61 -16.99
C THR A 23 1.60 -4.81 -15.89
N ARG A 24 2.57 -5.41 -15.18
CA ARG A 24 3.40 -4.72 -14.16
C ARG A 24 4.38 -3.68 -14.70
N VAL A 25 4.47 -3.53 -16.02
CA VAL A 25 5.26 -2.50 -16.69
C VAL A 25 4.31 -1.39 -17.13
N LEU A 26 4.73 -0.13 -16.97
CA LEU A 26 3.92 1.00 -17.42
C LEU A 26 3.53 0.84 -18.91
N PRO A 27 2.24 0.98 -19.28
CA PRO A 27 1.80 0.70 -20.64
C PRO A 27 2.53 1.57 -21.69
N PRO A 28 2.83 1.04 -22.89
CA PRO A 28 3.57 1.77 -23.92
C PRO A 28 2.99 3.14 -24.28
N ALA A 29 1.65 3.27 -24.24
CA ALA A 29 0.95 4.52 -24.52
C ALA A 29 1.35 5.67 -23.58
N PHE A 30 1.80 5.39 -22.36
CA PHE A 30 2.28 6.40 -21.41
C PHE A 30 3.77 6.69 -21.58
N ARG A 31 4.55 5.78 -22.19
CA ARG A 31 6.01 5.88 -22.24
C ARG A 31 6.57 6.52 -23.51
N SER A 32 5.81 6.49 -24.61
CA SER A 32 6.26 7.06 -25.88
C SER A 32 6.17 8.58 -25.86
N PRO A 33 7.24 9.33 -26.19
CA PRO A 33 7.20 10.80 -26.25
C PRO A 33 6.25 11.38 -27.30
N THR A 34 5.89 10.57 -28.31
CA THR A 34 4.99 10.96 -29.39
C THR A 34 3.87 9.94 -29.58
N LEU A 35 2.70 10.45 -29.99
CA LEU A 35 1.53 9.70 -30.41
C LEU A 35 1.12 10.25 -31.78
N ASP A 36 1.08 9.40 -32.81
CA ASP A 36 0.75 9.79 -34.19
C ASP A 36 1.54 11.00 -34.74
N GLY A 37 2.81 11.11 -34.35
CA GLY A 37 3.74 12.15 -34.82
C GLY A 37 3.63 13.49 -34.09
N VAL A 38 2.75 13.63 -33.09
CA VAL A 38 2.65 14.81 -32.22
C VAL A 38 3.13 14.48 -30.79
N PRO A 39 3.47 15.49 -29.95
CA PRO A 39 3.78 15.25 -28.54
C PRO A 39 2.68 14.46 -27.85
N ASN A 40 3.05 13.39 -27.15
CA ASN A 40 2.09 12.54 -26.46
C ASN A 40 1.66 13.19 -25.13
N PRO A 41 0.37 13.52 -24.95
CA PRO A 41 -0.10 14.11 -23.70
C PRO A 41 -0.05 13.16 -22.50
N LEU A 42 0.09 11.84 -22.73
CA LEU A 42 0.21 10.82 -21.69
C LEU A 42 1.66 10.61 -21.20
N PHE A 43 2.62 11.23 -21.89
CA PHE A 43 4.03 11.11 -21.58
C PHE A 43 4.46 12.14 -20.54
N ASP A 44 5.11 11.67 -19.48
CA ASP A 44 5.82 12.52 -18.54
C ASP A 44 7.30 12.11 -18.51
N ALA A 45 8.19 13.06 -18.80
CA ALA A 45 9.62 12.83 -18.85
C ALA A 45 10.26 12.67 -17.45
N ALA A 46 9.58 13.12 -16.39
CA ALA A 46 10.10 13.18 -15.02
C ALA A 46 9.83 11.92 -14.20
N ARG A 47 9.35 10.83 -14.82
CA ARG A 47 9.17 9.53 -14.16
C ARG A 47 10.50 8.86 -13.83
N ASP A 48 10.46 7.90 -12.92
CA ASP A 48 11.66 7.22 -12.42
C ASP A 48 12.46 6.47 -13.51
N LEU A 49 13.72 6.18 -13.20
CA LEU A 49 14.61 5.42 -14.08
C LEU A 49 14.00 4.06 -14.42
N GLY A 50 14.07 3.69 -15.70
CA GLY A 50 13.50 2.43 -16.18
C GLY A 50 12.01 2.51 -16.52
N ILE A 51 11.28 3.55 -16.10
CA ILE A 51 9.85 3.67 -16.36
C ILE A 51 9.58 3.97 -17.84
N ASN A 52 10.18 5.02 -18.40
CA ASN A 52 9.94 5.40 -19.79
C ASN A 52 10.79 4.57 -20.80
N ALA A 53 12.01 4.21 -20.42
CA ALA A 53 12.96 3.52 -21.28
C ALA A 53 13.79 2.47 -20.50
N PRO A 54 14.28 1.40 -21.15
CA PRO A 54 15.09 0.40 -20.48
C PRO A 54 16.36 0.98 -19.86
N VAL A 55 16.65 0.56 -18.63
CA VAL A 55 17.91 0.85 -17.92
C VAL A 55 18.51 -0.46 -17.41
N ARG A 56 19.81 -0.46 -17.09
CA ARG A 56 20.41 -1.59 -16.38
C ARG A 56 20.15 -1.44 -14.89
N PHE A 57 19.64 -2.50 -14.28
CA PHE A 57 19.48 -2.61 -12.83
C PHE A 57 20.69 -3.31 -12.22
N ARG A 58 21.03 -2.96 -10.98
CA ARG A 58 22.18 -3.53 -10.28
C ARG A 58 22.09 -5.06 -10.24
N GLY A 59 23.17 -5.72 -10.64
CA GLY A 59 23.24 -7.19 -10.67
C GLY A 59 22.61 -7.84 -11.90
N GLU A 60 22.05 -7.08 -12.84
CA GLU A 60 21.43 -7.61 -14.05
C GLU A 60 22.32 -7.48 -15.30
N PRO A 61 22.34 -8.49 -16.19
CA PRO A 61 23.23 -8.48 -17.35
C PRO A 61 22.78 -7.50 -18.45
N THR A 62 21.48 -7.23 -18.56
CA THR A 62 20.89 -6.54 -19.71
C THR A 62 19.90 -5.46 -19.28
N PRO A 63 19.86 -4.30 -19.95
CA PRO A 63 18.84 -3.29 -19.71
C PRO A 63 17.42 -3.83 -19.95
N ARG A 64 16.48 -3.41 -19.11
CA ARG A 64 15.04 -3.70 -19.25
C ARG A 64 14.21 -2.56 -18.67
N LEU A 65 12.91 -2.57 -18.94
CA LEU A 65 11.98 -1.64 -18.28
C LEU A 65 11.84 -1.98 -16.80
N ALA A 66 11.56 -0.95 -16.01
CA ALA A 66 11.11 -1.09 -14.63
C ALA A 66 9.78 -1.84 -14.61
N ARG A 67 9.60 -2.68 -13.59
CA ARG A 67 8.43 -3.52 -13.41
C ARG A 67 8.11 -3.59 -11.93
N LEU A 68 6.85 -3.37 -11.59
CA LEU A 68 6.35 -3.59 -10.23
C LEU A 68 6.64 -5.02 -9.79
N GLN A 69 7.04 -5.19 -8.53
CA GLN A 69 7.24 -6.51 -7.93
C GLN A 69 5.96 -6.97 -7.21
N PRO A 70 5.75 -8.29 -7.00
CA PRO A 70 4.61 -8.78 -6.23
C PRO A 70 4.46 -8.11 -4.87
N ALA A 71 5.58 -7.88 -4.18
CA ALA A 71 5.63 -7.17 -2.89
C ALA A 71 5.08 -5.73 -2.96
N GLN A 72 5.13 -5.08 -4.11
CA GLN A 72 4.67 -3.70 -4.34
C GLN A 72 3.21 -3.60 -4.83
N THR A 73 2.56 -4.74 -5.11
CA THR A 73 1.23 -4.77 -5.77
C THR A 73 0.17 -5.39 -4.88
N THR A 74 0.46 -6.56 -4.32
CA THR A 74 -0.50 -7.29 -3.49
C THR A 74 0.24 -7.88 -2.30
N ALA A 75 0.28 -7.14 -1.19
CA ALA A 75 0.73 -7.70 0.08
C ALA A 75 -0.21 -8.85 0.46
N ALA A 76 0.33 -10.05 0.74
CA ALA A 76 -0.50 -11.23 0.98
C ALA A 76 -1.47 -10.99 2.15
N GLY A 77 -2.74 -11.38 1.98
CA GLY A 77 -3.75 -11.33 3.04
C GLY A 77 -4.41 -9.97 3.30
N TRP A 78 -3.95 -8.88 2.69
CA TRP A 78 -4.50 -7.54 2.91
C TRP A 78 -5.98 -7.35 2.50
N PHE A 79 -6.48 -8.07 1.49
CA PHE A 79 -7.92 -8.13 1.15
C PHE A 79 -8.78 -8.72 2.27
N PHE A 80 -8.14 -9.35 3.26
CA PHE A 80 -8.81 -9.93 4.41
C PHE A 80 -8.67 -9.05 5.66
N ALA A 81 -8.18 -7.81 5.49
CA ALA A 81 -8.18 -6.81 6.54
C ALA A 81 -9.62 -6.52 7.01
N THR A 82 -9.74 -6.28 8.31
CA THR A 82 -11.03 -5.99 8.96
C THR A 82 -11.76 -4.83 8.26
N PRO A 83 -13.09 -4.90 8.10
CA PRO A 83 -13.87 -3.74 7.66
C PRO A 83 -14.12 -2.74 8.79
N TYR A 84 -13.84 -3.11 10.03
CA TYR A 84 -14.15 -2.29 11.19
C TYR A 84 -12.96 -1.43 11.54
N SER A 85 -13.14 -0.13 11.36
CA SER A 85 -12.16 0.82 11.85
C SER A 85 -12.31 1.05 13.36
N SER A 86 -11.18 1.10 14.05
CA SER A 86 -11.05 1.72 15.37
C SER A 86 -9.78 2.57 15.44
N ARG A 87 -9.61 3.33 16.54
CA ARG A 87 -8.41 4.16 16.77
C ARG A 87 -7.08 3.39 16.65
N PHE A 88 -7.09 2.08 16.88
CA PHE A 88 -5.90 1.23 16.85
C PHE A 88 -6.01 0.08 15.84
N ASP A 89 -7.04 0.11 15.01
CA ASP A 89 -7.33 -0.94 14.05
C ASP A 89 -7.75 -0.29 12.73
N PRO A 90 -6.81 -0.06 11.80
CA PRO A 90 -7.15 0.45 10.49
C PRO A 90 -7.98 -0.61 9.77
N ALA A 91 -9.12 -0.18 9.20
CA ALA A 91 -9.85 -1.02 8.27
C ALA A 91 -9.07 -1.15 6.95
N PHE A 92 -9.61 -1.87 5.97
CA PHE A 92 -9.05 -1.93 4.61
C PHE A 92 -8.68 -0.54 4.03
N GLY A 93 -9.53 0.47 4.25
CA GLY A 93 -9.31 1.87 3.88
C GLY A 93 -8.69 2.76 4.98
N GLY A 94 -8.25 2.19 6.10
CA GLY A 94 -7.62 2.92 7.19
C GLY A 94 -8.55 3.26 8.35
N THR A 95 -8.08 4.13 9.23
CA THR A 95 -8.89 4.59 10.37
C THR A 95 -9.97 5.59 9.97
N GLU A 96 -11.17 5.50 10.55
CA GLU A 96 -12.21 6.51 10.38
C GLU A 96 -11.75 7.82 11.01
N THR A 97 -11.47 8.79 10.16
CA THR A 97 -11.12 10.14 10.53
C THR A 97 -12.20 11.11 10.07
N GLY A 98 -12.10 12.39 10.48
CA GLY A 98 -12.82 13.47 9.81
C GLY A 98 -12.17 13.83 8.48
N PHE A 99 -12.15 15.11 8.14
CA PHE A 99 -11.21 15.57 7.12
C PHE A 99 -9.79 15.39 7.65
N ASN A 100 -8.96 14.70 6.87
CA ASN A 100 -7.56 14.46 7.19
C ASN A 100 -6.75 14.55 5.89
N HIS A 101 -5.80 15.49 5.84
CA HIS A 101 -4.84 15.60 4.75
C HIS A 101 -3.44 15.53 5.37
N ALA A 102 -3.02 14.30 5.70
CA ALA A 102 -1.81 14.04 6.48
C ALA A 102 -1.74 14.98 7.70
N GLY A 103 -2.78 14.94 8.54
CA GLY A 103 -3.24 16.00 9.48
C GLY A 103 -3.69 15.50 10.86
N ALA A 104 -4.26 14.29 10.92
CA ALA A 104 -5.01 13.84 12.07
C ALA A 104 -4.15 12.98 13.02
N PRO A 105 -4.11 13.32 14.32
CA PRO A 105 -3.46 12.48 15.32
C PRO A 105 -4.06 11.07 15.31
N ASN A 106 -3.21 10.04 15.26
CA ASN A 106 -3.60 8.62 15.20
C ASN A 106 -4.33 8.20 13.91
N ALA A 107 -4.21 8.95 12.81
CA ALA A 107 -4.63 8.44 11.51
C ALA A 107 -3.65 7.34 11.07
N ILE A 108 -4.15 6.11 11.00
CA ILE A 108 -3.37 4.97 10.52
C ILE A 108 -3.89 4.63 9.12
N PRO A 109 -3.01 4.68 8.09
CA PRO A 109 -3.41 4.31 6.74
C PRO A 109 -3.84 2.85 6.67
N GLY A 110 -4.80 2.57 5.82
CA GLY A 110 -5.23 1.20 5.54
C GLY A 110 -4.20 0.47 4.69
N PRO A 111 -4.24 -0.87 4.64
CA PRO A 111 -3.38 -1.60 3.73
C PRO A 111 -3.58 -1.17 2.26
N LEU A 112 -4.80 -0.77 1.85
CA LEU A 112 -5.06 -0.22 0.51
C LEU A 112 -4.17 0.98 0.18
N GLU A 113 -4.07 1.89 1.15
CA GLU A 113 -3.32 3.15 1.04
C GLU A 113 -1.81 2.95 1.15
N ILE A 114 -1.34 1.91 1.83
CA ILE A 114 0.09 1.58 1.92
C ILE A 114 0.55 0.91 0.62
N THR A 115 0.11 -0.31 0.35
CA THR A 115 0.58 -1.13 -0.77
C THR A 115 -0.63 -1.75 -1.45
N PRO A 116 -0.99 -1.37 -2.69
CA PRO A 116 -0.11 -0.83 -3.72
C PRO A 116 -0.09 0.68 -3.85
N HIS A 117 -1.01 1.42 -3.21
CA HIS A 117 -1.16 2.86 -3.48
C HIS A 117 0.17 3.61 -3.37
N GLY A 118 0.81 3.57 -2.19
CA GLY A 118 2.10 4.22 -1.97
C GLY A 118 3.22 3.63 -2.84
N SER A 119 3.27 2.30 -3.00
CA SER A 119 4.30 1.63 -3.79
C SER A 119 4.27 2.03 -5.27
N VAL A 120 3.08 2.16 -5.87
CA VAL A 120 2.94 2.57 -7.28
C VAL A 120 3.26 4.04 -7.47
N HIS A 121 2.88 4.90 -6.51
CA HIS A 121 3.26 6.31 -6.52
C HIS A 121 4.79 6.48 -6.56
N VAL A 122 5.50 5.79 -5.67
CA VAL A 122 6.96 5.83 -5.60
C VAL A 122 7.63 5.09 -6.75
N PHE A 123 7.07 3.96 -7.22
CA PHE A 123 7.57 3.25 -8.40
C PHE A 123 7.54 4.12 -9.66
N VAL A 124 6.47 4.87 -9.89
CA VAL A 124 6.37 5.72 -11.09
C VAL A 124 7.12 7.04 -10.91
N GLY A 125 7.02 7.66 -9.74
CA GLY A 125 7.59 8.98 -9.47
C GLY A 125 9.09 8.94 -9.18
N GLY A 126 9.55 7.94 -8.46
CA GLY A 126 10.93 7.89 -7.96
C GLY A 126 11.27 9.11 -7.10
N PRO A 127 12.55 9.46 -6.96
CA PRO A 127 12.96 10.54 -6.06
C PRO A 127 12.46 11.96 -6.41
N THR A 128 12.08 12.19 -7.67
CA THR A 128 11.82 13.56 -8.18
C THR A 128 10.56 13.71 -9.04
N GLY A 129 9.89 12.62 -9.39
CA GLY A 129 8.76 12.65 -10.29
C GLY A 129 7.47 13.09 -9.61
N LYS A 130 6.49 13.50 -10.42
CA LYS A 130 5.20 13.97 -9.92
C LYS A 130 4.46 12.91 -9.12
N MET A 131 4.49 11.66 -9.57
CA MET A 131 3.75 10.56 -8.94
C MET A 131 4.17 10.29 -7.48
N SER A 132 5.34 10.74 -7.03
CA SER A 132 5.79 10.59 -5.64
C SER A 132 5.54 11.81 -4.76
N ASP A 133 4.80 12.82 -5.25
CA ASP A 133 4.50 14.09 -4.56
C ASP A 133 2.98 14.28 -4.51
N PHE A 134 2.40 14.44 -3.32
CA PHE A 134 0.95 14.54 -3.12
C PHE A 134 0.33 15.70 -3.90
N ASN A 135 1.06 16.80 -4.03
CA ASN A 135 0.58 18.03 -4.67
C ASN A 135 0.73 18.00 -6.19
N GLN A 136 1.52 17.07 -6.73
CA GLN A 136 1.83 17.01 -8.15
C GLN A 136 1.36 15.73 -8.86
N ALA A 137 1.07 14.66 -8.11
CA ALA A 137 0.80 13.34 -8.67
C ALA A 137 -0.28 13.34 -9.77
N ALA A 138 -1.39 14.05 -9.56
CA ALA A 138 -2.47 14.15 -10.54
C ALA A 138 -2.07 14.83 -11.87
N GLY A 139 -0.92 15.52 -11.91
CA GLY A 139 -0.32 16.10 -13.10
C GLY A 139 0.45 15.10 -13.98
N ASP A 140 0.62 13.84 -13.56
CA ASP A 140 1.01 12.72 -14.42
C ASP A 140 -0.25 11.91 -14.80
N PRO A 141 -0.62 11.80 -16.09
CA PRO A 141 -1.86 11.14 -16.51
C PRO A 141 -2.06 9.69 -16.03
N ILE A 142 -0.99 8.95 -15.69
CA ILE A 142 -1.12 7.59 -15.15
C ILE A 142 -1.77 7.55 -13.76
N PHE A 143 -1.73 8.66 -13.02
CA PHE A 143 -2.40 8.83 -11.72
C PHE A 143 -3.84 8.35 -11.75
N TRP A 144 -4.59 8.76 -12.77
CA TRP A 144 -6.02 8.46 -12.89
C TRP A 144 -6.28 6.97 -13.12
N LEU A 145 -5.42 6.29 -13.89
CA LEU A 145 -5.55 4.84 -14.13
C LEU A 145 -5.12 4.02 -12.91
N HIS A 146 -4.13 4.52 -12.14
CA HIS A 146 -3.76 3.94 -10.85
C HIS A 146 -4.92 4.05 -9.85
N HIS A 147 -5.50 5.24 -9.66
CA HIS A 147 -6.64 5.45 -8.77
C HIS A 147 -7.90 4.74 -9.24
N ALA A 148 -8.11 4.58 -10.56
CA ALA A 148 -9.18 3.73 -11.07
C ALA A 148 -8.99 2.26 -10.69
N ASN A 149 -7.74 1.77 -10.58
CA ASN A 149 -7.49 0.43 -10.05
C ASN A 149 -7.70 0.38 -8.53
N LEU A 150 -7.35 1.42 -7.77
CA LEU A 150 -7.63 1.45 -6.32
C LEU A 150 -9.13 1.42 -6.02
N ASP A 151 -9.93 2.18 -6.77
CA ASP A 151 -11.40 2.15 -6.69
C ASP A 151 -11.95 0.75 -7.07
N ARG A 152 -11.37 0.13 -8.10
CA ARG A 152 -11.67 -1.28 -8.43
C ARG A 152 -11.35 -2.22 -7.27
N LEU A 153 -10.17 -2.11 -6.66
CA LEU A 153 -9.74 -2.99 -5.57
C LEU A 153 -10.64 -2.83 -4.33
N TRP A 154 -11.17 -1.63 -4.08
CA TRP A 154 -12.22 -1.40 -3.08
C TRP A 154 -13.51 -2.18 -3.41
N GLU A 155 -13.96 -2.16 -4.66
CA GLU A 155 -15.15 -2.92 -5.07
C GLU A 155 -14.92 -4.44 -5.04
N VAL A 156 -13.73 -4.92 -5.43
CA VAL A 156 -13.31 -6.33 -5.28
C VAL A 156 -13.37 -6.73 -3.80
N TRP A 157 -12.83 -5.90 -2.91
CA TRP A 157 -12.85 -6.14 -1.47
C TRP A 157 -14.29 -6.23 -0.94
N ARG A 158 -15.14 -5.27 -1.30
CA ARG A 158 -16.57 -5.24 -0.92
C ARG A 158 -17.36 -6.46 -1.37
N THR A 159 -17.17 -6.87 -2.62
CA THR A 159 -18.12 -7.81 -3.28
C THR A 159 -17.64 -9.25 -3.29
N THR A 160 -16.32 -9.49 -3.25
CA THR A 160 -15.77 -10.82 -3.53
C THR A 160 -15.12 -11.50 -2.31
N THR A 161 -14.77 -10.75 -1.27
CA THR A 161 -14.07 -11.31 -0.09
C THR A 161 -15.00 -11.96 0.94
N GLY A 162 -16.29 -11.61 0.93
CA GLY A 162 -17.26 -12.00 1.97
C GLY A 162 -17.14 -11.22 3.29
N ILE A 163 -16.11 -10.38 3.44
CA ILE A 163 -15.89 -9.55 4.63
C ILE A 163 -16.02 -8.04 4.38
N GLY A 164 -16.03 -7.62 3.12
CA GLY A 164 -16.05 -6.21 2.78
C GLY A 164 -17.36 -5.54 3.19
N LEU A 165 -17.28 -4.65 4.18
CA LEU A 165 -18.41 -3.83 4.62
C LEU A 165 -18.04 -2.36 4.47
N ASP A 166 -18.99 -1.59 3.97
CA ASP A 166 -18.85 -0.14 3.91
C ASP A 166 -18.66 0.48 5.29
N PRO A 167 -17.85 1.55 5.39
CA PRO A 167 -17.84 2.40 6.58
C PRO A 167 -19.23 3.00 6.80
N THR A 168 -19.74 2.91 8.03
CA THR A 168 -21.06 3.44 8.40
C THR A 168 -21.00 4.62 9.37
N GLY A 169 -19.81 5.02 9.82
CA GLY A 169 -19.65 6.06 10.82
C GLY A 169 -19.86 7.46 10.25
N GLY A 170 -20.55 8.32 11.00
CA GLY A 170 -20.95 9.66 10.57
C GLY A 170 -19.79 10.57 10.17
N ASN A 171 -18.60 10.40 10.79
CA ASN A 171 -17.44 11.22 10.42
C ASN A 171 -16.98 10.96 8.98
N PHE A 172 -17.25 9.75 8.48
CA PHE A 172 -17.03 9.34 7.09
C PHE A 172 -18.26 9.58 6.24
N VAL A 173 -19.41 8.94 6.52
CA VAL A 173 -20.55 8.91 5.57
C VAL A 173 -21.15 10.29 5.29
N ASP A 174 -21.14 11.18 6.29
CA ASP A 174 -21.66 12.55 6.17
C ASP A 174 -20.59 13.54 5.67
N ARG A 175 -19.32 13.10 5.56
CA ARG A 175 -18.25 13.93 5.03
C ARG A 175 -18.51 14.22 3.56
N SER A 176 -18.38 15.48 3.18
CA SER A 176 -18.53 15.94 1.81
C SER A 176 -17.31 16.69 1.33
N PHE A 177 -17.05 16.63 0.04
CA PHE A 177 -16.00 17.38 -0.64
C PHE A 177 -16.58 18.16 -1.82
N ASP A 178 -15.94 19.26 -2.17
CA ASP A 178 -16.33 20.08 -3.31
C ASP A 178 -15.69 19.57 -4.60
N PHE A 179 -16.51 19.37 -5.62
CA PHE A 179 -16.06 19.03 -6.98
C PHE A 179 -16.71 19.96 -7.99
N LEU A 180 -16.11 20.02 -9.18
CA LEU A 180 -16.75 20.55 -10.38
C LEU A 180 -17.21 19.38 -11.23
N ASP A 181 -18.47 19.41 -11.67
CA ASP A 181 -18.95 18.45 -12.66
C ASP A 181 -18.44 18.80 -14.08
N ALA A 182 -18.84 17.99 -15.06
CA ALA A 182 -18.44 18.19 -16.46
C ALA A 182 -18.95 19.51 -17.08
N ALA A 183 -19.97 20.14 -16.50
CA ALA A 183 -20.47 21.45 -16.91
C ALA A 183 -19.78 22.61 -16.17
N GLY A 184 -18.86 22.31 -15.24
CA GLY A 184 -18.19 23.28 -14.39
C GLY A 184 -19.04 23.75 -13.22
N GLN A 185 -20.17 23.10 -12.93
CA GLN A 185 -21.01 23.41 -11.79
C GLN A 185 -20.44 22.75 -10.53
N ARG A 186 -20.40 23.51 -9.43
CA ARG A 186 -19.99 22.98 -8.13
C ARG A 186 -21.03 21.98 -7.63
N ILE A 187 -20.57 20.79 -7.27
CA ILE A 187 -21.33 19.73 -6.61
C ILE A 187 -20.61 19.35 -5.30
N GLN A 188 -21.36 18.77 -4.37
CA GLN A 188 -20.84 18.43 -3.04
C GLN A 188 -21.36 17.05 -2.60
N PRO A 189 -20.92 15.96 -3.26
CA PRO A 189 -21.28 14.60 -2.86
C PRO A 189 -20.74 14.28 -1.45
N THR A 190 -21.46 13.44 -0.72
CA THR A 190 -20.94 12.85 0.53
C THR A 190 -20.19 11.56 0.23
N CYS A 191 -19.25 11.15 1.09
CA CYS A 191 -18.60 9.84 0.96
C CYS A 191 -19.64 8.72 0.92
N GLY A 192 -20.67 8.79 1.76
CA GLY A 192 -21.76 7.81 1.75
C GLY A 192 -22.51 7.72 0.41
N SER A 193 -22.62 8.82 -0.34
CA SER A 193 -23.32 8.83 -1.63
C SER A 193 -22.58 8.10 -2.75
N VAL A 194 -21.24 7.97 -2.61
CA VAL A 194 -20.36 7.39 -3.64
C VAL A 194 -19.94 5.94 -3.34
N LEU A 195 -20.31 5.37 -2.18
CA LEU A 195 -19.97 3.99 -1.83
C LEU A 195 -20.65 2.95 -2.74
N ASN A 196 -21.81 3.28 -3.32
CA ASN A 196 -22.51 2.38 -4.23
C ASN A 196 -22.29 2.81 -5.69
N LEU A 197 -21.49 2.03 -6.44
CA LEU A 197 -21.20 2.30 -7.85
C LEU A 197 -22.45 2.41 -8.73
N ALA A 198 -23.54 1.71 -8.38
CA ALA A 198 -24.81 1.82 -9.11
C ALA A 198 -25.39 3.24 -9.07
N ASN A 199 -25.11 4.02 -8.01
CA ASN A 199 -25.51 5.43 -7.94
C ASN A 199 -24.68 6.32 -8.89
N LEU A 200 -23.48 5.86 -9.27
CA LEU A 200 -22.52 6.60 -10.08
C LEU A 200 -22.57 6.22 -11.57
N GLY A 201 -23.29 5.14 -11.91
CA GLY A 201 -23.54 4.75 -13.30
C GLY A 201 -22.34 4.11 -14.00
N TYR A 202 -21.36 3.58 -13.24
CA TYR A 202 -20.25 2.79 -13.79
C TYR A 202 -20.05 1.49 -13.01
N GLY A 203 -19.20 0.62 -13.55
CA GLY A 203 -18.75 -0.61 -12.90
C GLY A 203 -17.46 -1.12 -13.54
N TYR A 204 -16.92 -2.19 -12.98
CA TYR A 204 -15.68 -2.82 -13.46
C TYR A 204 -15.97 -4.15 -14.16
N ALA A 205 -15.30 -4.39 -15.29
CA ALA A 205 -15.47 -5.61 -16.07
C ALA A 205 -14.97 -6.87 -15.32
N ASP A 206 -14.00 -6.72 -14.43
CA ASP A 206 -13.39 -7.81 -13.66
C ASP A 206 -13.25 -7.40 -12.18
N THR A 207 -14.03 -8.04 -11.31
CA THR A 207 -13.96 -7.88 -9.85
C THR A 207 -13.42 -9.12 -9.13
N SER A 208 -12.66 -9.96 -9.84
CA SER A 208 -11.97 -11.09 -9.23
C SER A 208 -10.87 -10.63 -8.27
N ILE A 209 -10.67 -11.41 -7.19
CA ILE A 209 -9.55 -11.19 -6.28
C ILE A 209 -8.25 -11.43 -7.05
N PRO A 210 -7.31 -10.47 -7.04
CA PRO A 210 -5.98 -10.64 -7.61
C PRO A 210 -5.32 -11.94 -7.15
N ALA A 211 -4.91 -12.79 -8.09
CA ALA A 211 -4.27 -14.06 -7.77
C ALA A 211 -3.00 -13.88 -6.90
N SER A 212 -2.27 -12.78 -7.10
CA SER A 212 -1.06 -12.44 -6.34
C SER A 212 -1.33 -12.04 -4.89
N ALA A 213 -2.56 -11.63 -4.55
CA ALA A 213 -2.92 -11.37 -3.15
C ALA A 213 -3.05 -12.66 -2.32
N GLY A 214 -3.07 -13.81 -3.00
CA GLY A 214 -3.26 -15.12 -2.40
C GLY A 214 -4.67 -15.33 -1.85
N ALA A 215 -4.93 -16.54 -1.37
CA ALA A 215 -5.95 -16.69 -0.35
C ALA A 215 -5.36 -16.09 0.93
N GLY A 216 -5.95 -15.03 1.48
CA GLY A 216 -5.86 -14.84 2.92
C GLY A 216 -6.22 -16.18 3.54
N GLY A 217 -5.44 -16.64 4.52
CA GLY A 217 -5.61 -17.97 5.11
C GLY A 217 -7.09 -18.31 5.30
N PRO A 218 -7.47 -19.60 5.20
CA PRO A 218 -8.87 -20.00 5.08
C PRO A 218 -9.75 -19.19 6.03
N MET A 219 -10.75 -18.48 5.49
CA MET A 219 -11.81 -17.95 6.35
C MET A 219 -12.37 -19.14 7.13
N ASP A 220 -12.22 -19.11 8.45
CA ASP A 220 -12.65 -20.19 9.35
C ASP A 220 -14.12 -20.57 9.10
N ASP A 221 -14.92 -19.63 8.60
CA ASP A 221 -16.27 -19.85 8.08
C ASP A 221 -16.66 -18.75 7.05
N PRO A 222 -16.81 -19.05 5.75
CA PRO A 222 -17.20 -18.08 4.72
C PRO A 222 -18.64 -17.56 4.89
N THR A 223 -19.43 -18.12 5.81
CA THR A 223 -20.78 -17.66 6.15
C THR A 223 -20.84 -16.82 7.43
N ARG A 224 -19.77 -16.86 8.23
CA ARG A 224 -19.59 -16.00 9.40
C ARG A 224 -18.97 -14.70 8.89
N GLY A 225 -19.83 -13.72 8.62
CA GLY A 225 -19.37 -12.37 8.31
C GLY A 225 -18.34 -11.85 9.32
N PRO A 226 -17.63 -10.77 8.99
CA PRO A 226 -16.44 -10.33 9.71
C PRO A 226 -16.76 -10.11 11.19
N GLU A 227 -15.97 -10.73 12.07
CA GLU A 227 -16.10 -10.49 13.51
C GLU A 227 -15.69 -9.05 13.80
N ARG A 228 -16.54 -8.31 14.53
CA ARG A 228 -16.13 -7.02 15.08
C ARG A 228 -14.95 -7.26 16.02
N PRO A 229 -13.89 -6.43 15.97
CA PRO A 229 -12.84 -6.45 16.96
C PRO A 229 -13.47 -6.44 18.35
N ARG A 230 -13.28 -7.53 19.10
CA ARG A 230 -13.84 -7.66 20.45
C ARG A 230 -13.10 -6.77 21.44
N ASP A 231 -11.85 -6.43 21.11
CA ASP A 231 -10.98 -5.62 21.95
C ASP A 231 -10.80 -4.21 21.39
N ARG A 232 -11.06 -3.21 22.24
CA ARG A 232 -10.89 -1.78 21.94
C ARG A 232 -9.74 -1.15 22.72
N ARG A 233 -8.98 -1.96 23.48
CA ARG A 233 -7.84 -1.49 24.27
C ARG A 233 -6.70 -1.07 23.33
N PRO A 234 -5.89 -0.08 23.69
CA PRO A 234 -4.69 0.24 22.92
C PRO A 234 -3.75 -0.98 22.86
N PRO A 235 -3.10 -1.23 21.71
CA PRO A 235 -2.03 -2.23 21.60
C PRO A 235 -0.95 -1.97 22.65
N GLN A 236 -0.49 -3.04 23.28
CA GLN A 236 0.57 -3.01 24.27
C GLN A 236 1.87 -3.43 23.62
N ARG A 237 2.90 -2.59 23.75
CA ARG A 237 4.26 -2.91 23.33
C ARG A 237 4.82 -4.03 24.22
N VAL A 238 5.25 -5.12 23.60
CA VAL A 238 5.87 -6.28 24.28
C VAL A 238 7.36 -6.42 23.97
N GLY A 239 7.87 -5.64 23.03
CA GLY A 239 9.30 -5.51 22.75
C GLY A 239 9.55 -4.44 21.69
N ALA A 240 10.75 -3.89 21.65
CA ALA A 240 11.19 -2.95 20.63
C ALA A 240 12.71 -3.00 20.45
N ALA A 241 13.19 -2.52 19.31
CA ALA A 241 14.61 -2.27 19.10
C ALA A 241 15.10 -1.17 20.05
N ASP A 242 16.27 -1.37 20.67
CA ASP A 242 16.87 -0.43 21.62
C ASP A 242 17.45 0.83 20.94
N GLU A 243 17.85 0.71 19.67
CA GLU A 243 18.47 1.76 18.88
C GLU A 243 17.73 1.95 17.54
N PRO A 244 17.80 3.15 16.93
CA PRO A 244 17.28 3.38 15.59
C PRO A 244 17.89 2.42 14.55
N VAL A 245 17.10 2.06 13.55
CA VAL A 245 17.54 1.21 12.44
C VAL A 245 17.89 2.09 11.25
N HIS A 246 19.11 1.91 10.73
CA HIS A 246 19.66 2.70 9.63
C HIS A 246 19.71 1.86 8.35
N LEU A 247 19.08 2.34 7.29
CA LEU A 247 19.04 1.69 5.98
C LEU A 247 19.83 2.52 4.96
N THR A 248 20.80 1.90 4.29
CA THR A 248 21.71 2.57 3.33
C THR A 248 21.78 1.87 1.96
N GLY A 249 20.79 1.02 1.65
CA GLY A 249 20.64 0.33 0.36
C GLY A 249 20.82 -1.19 0.40
N ASP A 250 21.41 -1.71 1.48
CA ASP A 250 21.47 -3.15 1.78
C ASP A 250 20.37 -3.56 2.77
N SER A 251 20.35 -4.85 3.13
CA SER A 251 19.46 -5.35 4.16
C SER A 251 19.93 -4.97 5.58
N ALA A 252 19.00 -4.70 6.48
CA ALA A 252 19.25 -4.54 7.91
C ALA A 252 18.52 -5.62 8.72
N GLU A 253 19.18 -6.22 9.69
CA GLU A 253 18.58 -7.17 10.62
C GLU A 253 18.21 -6.47 11.94
N VAL A 254 17.06 -6.83 12.48
CA VAL A 254 16.53 -6.31 13.74
C VAL A 254 16.09 -7.47 14.59
N ALA A 255 16.57 -7.51 15.83
CA ALA A 255 16.14 -8.53 16.78
C ALA A 255 16.13 -7.96 18.21
N PHE A 256 15.08 -8.27 18.97
CA PHE A 256 14.94 -7.84 20.35
C PHE A 256 14.14 -8.88 21.16
N PRO A 257 14.39 -8.97 22.49
CA PRO A 257 13.58 -9.82 23.36
C PRO A 257 12.14 -9.32 23.45
N THR A 258 11.20 -10.24 23.65
CA THR A 258 9.79 -9.92 23.78
C THR A 258 9.16 -10.60 24.98
N ASP A 259 8.25 -9.89 25.64
CA ASP A 259 7.34 -10.44 26.65
C ASP A 259 6.02 -10.92 26.00
N ALA A 260 6.09 -11.36 24.73
CA ALA A 260 4.92 -11.81 24.00
C ALA A 260 4.42 -13.14 24.60
N PRO A 261 3.10 -13.34 24.71
CA PRO A 261 2.59 -14.54 25.33
C PRO A 261 2.78 -15.76 24.42
N THR A 262 3.00 -16.89 25.08
CA THR A 262 3.17 -18.21 24.44
C THR A 262 1.86 -18.84 23.96
N THR A 263 0.70 -18.20 24.18
CA THR A 263 -0.60 -18.86 24.08
C THR A 263 -1.30 -18.72 22.73
N ARG A 264 -1.93 -19.83 22.30
CA ARG A 264 -2.60 -20.08 21.01
C ARG A 264 -3.99 -19.45 20.79
N ALA A 265 -4.42 -18.43 21.54
CA ALA A 265 -5.80 -17.93 21.39
C ALA A 265 -5.99 -16.41 21.59
N ALA A 266 -6.70 -15.82 20.62
CA ALA A 266 -7.38 -14.51 20.62
C ALA A 266 -6.53 -13.23 20.72
N GLN A 267 -5.21 -13.30 20.67
CA GLN A 267 -4.38 -12.10 20.60
C GLN A 267 -4.09 -11.68 19.17
N ARG A 268 -4.14 -10.37 18.97
CA ARG A 268 -3.68 -9.73 17.74
C ARG A 268 -2.21 -9.36 17.88
N PHE A 269 -1.41 -9.62 16.86
CA PHE A 269 0.00 -9.27 16.81
C PHE A 269 0.23 -8.19 15.75
N LEU A 270 0.93 -7.13 16.14
CA LEU A 270 1.20 -5.98 15.29
C LEU A 270 2.70 -5.68 15.28
N VAL A 271 3.22 -5.30 14.11
CA VAL A 271 4.55 -4.70 13.98
C VAL A 271 4.37 -3.22 13.69
N SER A 272 4.89 -2.34 14.55
CA SER A 272 4.98 -0.92 14.24
C SER A 272 6.38 -0.54 13.77
N VAL A 273 6.43 0.30 12.74
CA VAL A 273 7.63 0.90 12.17
C VAL A 273 7.41 2.40 12.19
N GLU A 274 8.00 3.08 13.17
CA GLU A 274 7.65 4.44 13.55
C GLU A 274 8.84 5.40 13.38
N HIS A 275 8.52 6.69 13.29
CA HIS A 275 9.50 7.78 13.23
C HIS A 275 10.45 7.67 12.03
N ILE A 276 9.92 7.36 10.85
CA ILE A 276 10.71 7.17 9.63
C ILE A 276 11.11 8.53 9.06
N ARG A 277 12.42 8.72 8.80
CA ARG A 277 12.97 9.96 8.23
C ARG A 277 14.08 9.66 7.24
N ALA A 278 14.17 10.47 6.19
CA ALA A 278 15.30 10.55 5.27
C ALA A 278 15.36 11.95 4.67
N ASP A 279 16.52 12.41 4.21
CA ASP A 279 16.66 13.74 3.61
C ASP A 279 15.96 13.88 2.25
N ARG A 280 15.82 12.77 1.53
CA ARG A 280 15.09 12.67 0.26
C ARG A 280 14.51 11.27 0.09
N LEU A 281 13.59 11.14 -0.85
CA LEU A 281 13.01 9.85 -1.18
C LEU A 281 14.09 8.95 -1.83
N PRO A 282 14.29 7.71 -1.31
CA PRO A 282 15.22 6.73 -1.87
C PRO A 282 14.67 6.09 -3.14
N SER A 283 15.55 5.43 -3.90
CA SER A 283 15.13 4.60 -5.03
C SER A 283 14.74 3.20 -4.57
N ALA A 284 15.26 2.76 -3.42
CA ALA A 284 14.86 1.51 -2.77
C ALA A 284 13.49 1.66 -2.07
N GLU A 285 12.63 0.67 -2.26
CA GLU A 285 11.48 0.38 -1.41
C GLU A 285 11.85 -0.83 -0.54
N TRP A 286 11.65 -0.76 0.78
CA TRP A 286 12.01 -1.86 1.68
C TRP A 286 10.80 -2.71 2.04
N GLY A 287 11.00 -4.02 2.03
CA GLY A 287 10.10 -4.99 2.66
C GLY A 287 10.51 -5.23 4.11
N VAL A 288 9.52 -5.42 4.98
CA VAL A 288 9.71 -5.92 6.34
C VAL A 288 9.44 -7.43 6.31
N PHE A 289 10.46 -8.23 6.59
CA PHE A 289 10.36 -9.69 6.58
C PHE A 289 10.48 -10.23 8.00
N LEU A 290 9.48 -10.97 8.47
CA LEU A 290 9.56 -11.68 9.75
C LEU A 290 10.45 -12.91 9.59
N GLN A 291 11.40 -13.09 10.50
CA GLN A 291 12.32 -14.22 10.49
C GLN A 291 11.84 -15.31 11.46
N PRO A 292 11.29 -16.43 10.97
CA PRO A 292 10.89 -17.56 11.80
C PRO A 292 12.10 -18.30 12.39
N THR A 293 11.86 -19.19 13.38
CA THR A 293 12.92 -20.04 13.97
C THR A 293 13.52 -21.03 12.97
N SER A 294 12.76 -21.36 11.91
CA SER A 294 13.22 -22.15 10.77
C SER A 294 12.46 -21.78 9.50
N GLY A 295 13.08 -22.01 8.34
CA GLY A 295 12.55 -21.62 7.03
C GLY A 295 12.98 -20.22 6.59
N GLU A 296 12.47 -19.80 5.44
CA GLU A 296 12.78 -18.51 4.83
C GLU A 296 12.07 -17.35 5.56
N PRO A 297 12.64 -16.13 5.55
CA PRO A 297 11.94 -14.92 5.97
C PRO A 297 10.64 -14.72 5.19
N GLU A 298 9.57 -14.27 5.87
CA GLU A 298 8.25 -14.09 5.26
C GLU A 298 7.86 -12.60 5.26
N LEU A 299 7.47 -12.06 4.11
CA LEU A 299 7.09 -10.65 3.95
C LEU A 299 5.84 -10.32 4.77
N VAL A 300 5.96 -9.29 5.60
CA VAL A 300 4.88 -8.71 6.41
C VAL A 300 4.22 -7.53 5.70
N GLY A 301 5.02 -6.72 5.00
CA GLY A 301 4.56 -5.55 4.27
C GLY A 301 5.74 -4.77 3.71
N THR A 302 5.47 -3.71 2.95
CA THR A 302 6.51 -2.82 2.43
C THR A 302 6.43 -1.44 3.06
N LEU A 303 7.52 -0.69 2.93
CA LEU A 303 7.68 0.70 3.34
C LEU A 303 7.83 1.54 2.05
N PRO A 304 6.73 1.95 1.41
CA PRO A 304 6.80 2.71 0.16
C PRO A 304 7.44 4.07 0.33
N LEU A 305 7.32 4.66 1.52
CA LEU A 305 7.75 6.02 1.85
C LEU A 305 7.02 7.13 1.06
N PHE A 306 5.86 6.82 0.49
CA PHE A 306 4.96 7.83 -0.04
C PHE A 306 4.48 8.74 1.10
N GLY A 307 4.58 10.06 0.93
CA GLY A 307 4.36 11.03 2.00
C GLY A 307 5.62 11.46 2.76
N LEU A 308 6.80 10.89 2.47
CA LEU A 308 8.04 11.27 3.14
C LEU A 308 8.44 12.73 2.86
N ARG A 309 8.19 13.24 1.65
CA ARG A 309 8.51 14.63 1.30
C ARG A 309 7.67 15.58 2.15
N GLU A 310 6.39 15.28 2.26
CA GLU A 310 5.42 16.05 3.02
C GLU A 310 5.69 15.96 4.53
N ALA A 311 6.07 14.79 5.04
CA ALA A 311 6.47 14.61 6.44
C ALA A 311 7.79 15.32 6.81
N ASN A 312 8.60 15.72 5.83
CA ASN A 312 9.83 16.47 6.02
C ASN A 312 9.64 17.99 5.99
N GLU A 313 8.46 18.49 5.61
CA GLU A 313 8.20 19.92 5.60
C GLU A 313 8.28 20.51 7.02
N PRO A 314 8.81 21.74 7.21
CA PRO A 314 9.00 22.31 8.55
C PRO A 314 7.73 22.46 9.39
N ASP A 315 6.57 22.56 8.74
CA ASP A 315 5.25 22.68 9.33
C ASP A 315 4.47 21.35 9.30
N ALA A 316 5.12 20.23 8.97
CA ALA A 316 4.51 18.92 9.05
C ALA A 316 4.02 18.63 10.48
N GLU A 317 2.73 18.32 10.60
CA GLU A 317 2.09 18.06 11.88
C GLU A 317 2.26 16.58 12.33
N HIS A 318 2.89 15.72 11.51
CA HIS A 318 3.10 14.29 11.76
C HIS A 318 4.36 13.77 11.08
N GLU A 319 4.77 12.58 11.50
CA GLU A 319 5.86 11.81 10.92
C GLU A 319 5.35 10.55 10.23
N LEU A 320 6.15 10.01 9.33
CA LEU A 320 5.80 8.81 8.59
C LEU A 320 5.97 7.56 9.47
N SER A 321 4.93 6.74 9.55
CA SER A 321 4.90 5.49 10.30
C SER A 321 4.00 4.46 9.64
N TYR A 322 4.28 3.18 9.83
CA TYR A 322 3.49 2.06 9.33
C TYR A 322 3.18 1.07 10.46
N MET A 323 2.03 0.41 10.35
CA MET A 323 1.62 -0.66 11.26
C MET A 323 1.12 -1.84 10.45
N PHE A 324 1.66 -3.02 10.72
CA PHE A 324 1.33 -4.25 10.03
C PHE A 324 0.68 -5.24 10.97
N ASP A 325 -0.46 -5.78 10.57
CA ASP A 325 -1.10 -6.88 11.29
C ASP A 325 -0.48 -8.21 10.87
N ILE A 326 0.26 -8.82 11.79
CA ILE A 326 0.93 -10.11 11.57
C ILE A 326 0.21 -11.27 12.25
N THR A 327 -1.01 -11.08 12.72
CA THR A 327 -1.74 -12.08 13.52
C THR A 327 -1.86 -13.41 12.80
N ALA A 328 -2.30 -13.41 11.54
CA ALA A 328 -2.44 -14.63 10.75
C ALA A 328 -1.09 -15.31 10.48
N LEU A 329 -0.02 -14.52 10.28
CA LEU A 329 1.34 -15.04 10.10
C LEU A 329 1.85 -15.70 11.38
N VAL A 330 1.72 -15.03 12.53
CA VAL A 330 2.12 -15.56 13.83
C VAL A 330 1.35 -16.83 14.17
N GLN A 331 0.03 -16.85 13.97
CA GLN A 331 -0.80 -18.04 14.22
C GLN A 331 -0.37 -19.23 13.35
N ARG A 332 -0.06 -19.00 12.07
CA ARG A 332 0.46 -20.04 11.18
C ARG A 332 1.82 -20.53 11.62
N LEU A 333 2.76 -19.62 11.89
CA LEU A 333 4.11 -19.98 12.34
C LEU A 333 4.09 -20.71 13.69
N ASP A 334 3.23 -20.32 14.63
CA ASP A 334 3.07 -21.03 15.91
C ASP A 334 2.50 -22.44 15.72
N ALA A 335 1.49 -22.60 14.84
CA ALA A 335 0.94 -23.91 14.50
C ALA A 335 1.97 -24.83 13.80
N GLU A 336 3.00 -24.24 13.18
CA GLU A 336 4.11 -24.94 12.52
C GLU A 336 5.35 -25.09 13.44
N ASP A 337 5.27 -24.69 14.71
CA ASP A 337 6.40 -24.66 15.67
C ASP A 337 7.60 -23.80 15.17
N ARG A 338 7.31 -22.77 14.37
CA ARG A 338 8.25 -21.83 13.74
C ARG A 338 8.27 -20.44 14.36
N TRP A 339 7.43 -20.20 15.38
CA TRP A 339 7.33 -18.93 16.11
C TRP A 339 8.17 -18.93 17.40
N ASP A 340 8.85 -17.81 17.68
CA ASP A 340 9.62 -17.58 18.91
C ASP A 340 8.95 -16.47 19.73
N PRO A 341 8.17 -16.80 20.78
CA PRO A 341 7.47 -15.79 21.58
C PRO A 341 8.43 -14.98 22.47
N GLU A 342 9.66 -15.43 22.68
CA GLU A 342 10.64 -14.72 23.53
C GLU A 342 11.52 -13.76 22.73
N ARG A 343 11.50 -13.84 21.39
CA ARG A 343 12.37 -13.01 20.54
C ARG A 343 11.74 -12.69 19.19
N PHE A 344 11.55 -11.40 18.95
CA PHE A 344 11.25 -10.88 17.62
C PHE A 344 12.52 -10.82 16.76
N ARG A 345 12.40 -11.21 15.50
CA ARG A 345 13.45 -11.11 14.48
C ARG A 345 12.85 -10.70 13.16
N ALA A 346 13.44 -9.69 12.52
CA ALA A 346 13.05 -9.26 11.20
C ALA A 346 14.25 -8.81 10.38
N THR A 347 14.09 -8.87 9.06
CA THR A 347 15.02 -8.31 8.08
C THR A 347 14.29 -7.25 7.29
N LEU A 348 14.88 -6.07 7.16
CA LEU A 348 14.44 -5.05 6.23
C LEU A 348 15.32 -5.15 4.99
N ALA A 349 14.74 -5.34 3.81
CA ALA A 349 15.52 -5.52 2.57
C ALA A 349 14.80 -4.89 1.37
N PRO A 350 15.54 -4.39 0.35
CA PRO A 350 14.92 -3.86 -0.86
C PRO A 350 14.02 -4.89 -1.55
N VAL A 351 12.81 -4.48 -1.94
CA VAL A 351 11.84 -5.32 -2.67
C VAL A 351 11.75 -4.98 -4.15
N ASN A 352 12.44 -3.92 -4.59
CA ASN A 352 12.46 -3.47 -5.97
C ASN A 352 13.90 -3.44 -6.54
N PRO A 353 14.05 -3.60 -7.86
CA PRO A 353 15.34 -3.45 -8.52
C PRO A 353 15.75 -1.97 -8.56
N ILE A 354 17.01 -1.67 -8.23
CA ILE A 354 17.57 -0.31 -8.25
C ILE A 354 18.42 -0.13 -9.51
N ALA A 355 18.22 0.97 -10.24
CA ALA A 355 19.00 1.26 -11.44
C ALA A 355 20.50 1.43 -11.11
N GLU A 356 21.40 1.00 -12.00
CA GLU A 356 22.84 1.20 -11.81
C GLU A 356 23.22 2.68 -11.76
N ASP A 357 22.58 3.49 -12.61
CA ASP A 357 22.80 4.93 -12.70
C ASP A 357 21.92 5.74 -11.71
N ALA A 358 21.23 5.07 -10.78
CA ALA A 358 20.51 5.75 -9.72
C ALA A 358 21.48 6.56 -8.85
N PRO A 359 21.05 7.73 -8.31
CA PRO A 359 21.85 8.45 -7.35
C PRO A 359 22.17 7.56 -6.13
N PRO A 360 23.21 7.87 -5.34
CA PRO A 360 23.45 7.17 -4.08
C PRO A 360 22.17 7.12 -3.24
N GLU A 361 21.90 6.00 -2.57
CA GLU A 361 20.72 5.91 -1.71
C GLU A 361 20.91 6.86 -0.51
N PRO A 362 19.89 7.68 -0.17
CA PRO A 362 19.90 8.41 1.09
C PRO A 362 19.84 7.42 2.27
N GLU A 363 20.33 7.86 3.43
CA GLU A 363 20.09 7.10 4.65
C GLU A 363 18.61 7.25 5.06
N VAL A 364 17.94 6.12 5.27
CA VAL A 364 16.63 6.08 5.92
C VAL A 364 16.81 5.65 7.36
N VAL A 365 16.35 6.47 8.28
CA VAL A 365 16.39 6.20 9.72
C VAL A 365 14.99 5.84 10.19
N ILE A 366 14.85 4.69 10.82
CA ILE A 366 13.63 4.25 11.50
C ILE A 366 13.87 4.40 13.00
N GLY A 367 13.16 5.31 13.64
CA GLY A 367 13.37 5.58 15.06
C GLY A 367 12.89 4.46 15.98
N THR A 368 11.87 3.68 15.59
CA THR A 368 11.39 2.56 16.40
C THR A 368 10.82 1.44 15.53
N ILE A 369 11.22 0.21 15.83
CA ILE A 369 10.52 -1.00 15.40
C ILE A 369 10.07 -1.75 16.65
N ALA A 370 8.78 -2.04 16.76
CA ALA A 370 8.21 -2.66 17.94
C ALA A 370 7.23 -3.78 17.60
N LEU A 371 7.17 -4.78 18.49
CA LEU A 371 6.12 -5.78 18.52
C LEU A 371 5.05 -5.34 19.53
N LEU A 372 3.79 -5.33 19.10
CA LEU A 372 2.65 -5.01 19.94
C LEU A 372 1.63 -6.16 19.94
N ILE A 373 0.92 -6.30 21.04
CA ILE A 373 -0.21 -7.23 21.19
C ILE A 373 -1.50 -6.50 21.56
N GLN A 374 -2.65 -7.06 21.20
CA GLN A 374 -3.97 -6.54 21.56
C GLN A 374 -4.92 -7.65 22.01
#